data_AF-A0A7J9EUS6-F1
#
_entry.id   AF-A0A7J9EUS6-F1
#
_cell.length_a   1.000
_cell.length_b   1.000
_cell.length_c   1.000
_cell.angle_alpha   90.00
_cell.angle_beta   90.00
_cell.angle_gamma   90.00
#
_symmetry.space_group_name_H-M   'P 1'
#
loop_
_entity.id
_entity.type
_entity.pdbx_description
1 polymer ?
#
loop_
_entity_poly.entity_id
_entity_poly.type
_entity_poly.pdbx_seq_one_letter_code
_entity_poly.pdbx_strand_id
1 'polypeptide(L)'
;MLQLLHRKELSEICRWWKDLDFQKKLPYARDRVVEDYFWILGVYFEPQYSLGRKILTKVIAMTSIMDDTYDSYATYDELVPYTNAIERWDIKCIDQLPKYMKLNYKALLDVYEEMEQLMAKDGRQYRVEYAKNAVCTLTNFYFVQKR
;
A
#
# COMPACT_ATOMS: atom_id res chain seq x y z
N MET A 1 -17.61 2.58 22.88
CA MET A 1 -17.53 1.26 22.21
C MET A 1 -16.73 1.33 20.90
N LEU A 2 -16.99 2.30 20.01
CA LEU A 2 -16.25 2.48 18.75
C LEU A 2 -14.75 2.76 18.93
N GLN A 3 -14.38 3.69 19.81
CA GLN A 3 -12.98 4.04 20.04
C GLN A 3 -12.11 2.83 20.45
N LEU A 4 -12.66 1.88 21.23
CA LEU A 4 -11.94 0.67 21.62
C LEU A 4 -11.68 -0.23 20.41
N LEU A 5 -12.67 -0.40 19.53
CA LEU A 5 -12.53 -1.11 18.27
C LEU A 5 -11.45 -0.44 17.40
N HIS A 6 -11.51 0.88 17.25
CA HIS A 6 -10.56 1.63 16.44
C HIS A 6 -9.12 1.54 16.96
N ARG A 7 -8.93 1.61 18.30
CA ARG A 7 -7.61 1.40 18.92
C ARG A 7 -7.07 -0.02 18.69
N LYS A 8 -7.95 -1.03 18.67
CA LYS A 8 -7.56 -2.41 18.36
C LYS A 8 -7.12 -2.54 16.90
N GLU A 9 -7.88 -1.98 15.97
CA GLU A 9 -7.54 -1.94 14.55
C GLU A 9 -6.20 -1.24 14.32
N LEU A 10 -6.01 -0.04 14.89
CA LEU A 10 -4.77 0.71 14.79
C LEU A 10 -3.58 -0.06 15.40
N SER A 11 -3.77 -0.74 16.53
CA SER A 11 -2.72 -1.59 17.11
C SER A 11 -2.31 -2.75 16.20
N GLU A 12 -3.25 -3.37 15.48
CA GLU A 12 -2.95 -4.40 14.49
C GLU A 12 -2.17 -3.83 13.31
N ILE A 13 -2.59 -2.66 12.79
CA ILE A 13 -1.93 -1.98 11.68
C ILE A 13 -0.53 -1.50 12.06
N CYS A 14 -0.34 -0.89 13.23
CA CYS A 14 0.98 -0.44 13.69
C CYS A 14 1.95 -1.61 13.87
N ARG A 15 1.48 -2.79 14.28
CA ARG A 15 2.31 -4.01 14.34
C ARG A 15 2.74 -4.44 12.94
N TRP A 16 1.80 -4.54 12.02
CA TRP A 16 2.10 -4.81 10.60
C TRP A 16 3.11 -3.82 10.02
N TRP A 17 2.93 -2.52 10.25
CA TRP A 17 3.85 -1.48 9.77
C TRP A 17 5.26 -1.62 10.37
N LYS A 18 5.33 -1.91 11.67
CA LYS A 18 6.60 -2.12 12.35
C LYS A 18 7.36 -3.33 11.80
N ASP A 19 6.64 -4.40 11.45
CA ASP A 19 7.25 -5.62 10.90
C ASP A 19 7.85 -5.40 9.49
N LEU A 20 7.32 -4.45 8.71
CA LEU A 20 7.92 -4.03 7.43
C LEU A 20 9.29 -3.35 7.63
N ASP A 21 9.47 -2.64 8.75
CA ASP A 21 10.68 -1.94 9.14
C ASP A 21 11.13 -0.89 8.10
N PHE A 22 10.17 -0.25 7.44
CA PHE A 22 10.41 0.80 6.43
C PHE A 22 11.08 2.03 7.00
N GLN A 23 10.82 2.39 8.26
CA GLN A 23 11.49 3.51 8.92
C GLN A 23 13.03 3.39 8.89
N LYS A 24 13.57 2.16 8.94
CA LYS A 24 15.01 1.93 8.83
C LYS A 24 15.47 1.66 7.41
N LYS A 25 14.65 0.95 6.63
CA LYS A 25 15.03 0.48 5.28
C LYS A 25 14.82 1.53 4.18
N LEU A 26 13.92 2.48 4.39
CA LEU A 26 13.52 3.54 3.46
C LEU A 26 13.64 4.90 4.16
N PRO A 27 14.87 5.45 4.33
CA PRO A 27 15.09 6.66 5.11
C PRO A 27 14.45 7.92 4.51
N TYR A 28 14.05 7.87 3.23
CA TYR A 28 13.36 8.96 2.54
C TYR A 28 11.85 8.97 2.79
N ALA A 29 11.28 7.85 3.25
CA ALA A 29 9.85 7.69 3.38
C ALA A 29 9.32 8.32 4.68
N ARG A 30 8.15 8.96 4.60
CA ARG A 30 7.44 9.54 5.73
C ARG A 30 6.67 8.45 6.46
N ASP A 31 6.69 8.47 7.78
CA ASP A 31 5.83 7.62 8.60
C ASP A 31 4.50 8.33 8.87
N ARG A 32 3.42 7.84 8.24
CA ARG A 32 2.08 8.46 8.28
C ARG A 32 0.96 7.48 8.62
N VAL A 33 1.28 6.29 9.13
CA VAL A 33 0.28 5.22 9.30
C VAL A 33 -0.86 5.59 10.24
N VAL A 34 -0.60 6.44 11.23
CA VAL A 34 -1.65 6.92 12.16
C VAL A 34 -2.57 7.92 11.45
N GLU A 35 -2.00 8.84 10.67
CA GLU A 35 -2.71 9.81 9.85
C GLU A 35 -3.53 9.12 8.75
N ASP A 36 -2.95 8.12 8.08
CA ASP A 36 -3.61 7.30 7.07
C ASP A 36 -4.83 6.59 7.67
N TYR A 37 -4.66 5.97 8.85
CA TYR A 37 -5.77 5.35 9.56
C TYR A 37 -6.85 6.37 9.92
N PHE A 38 -6.45 7.58 10.33
CA PHE A 38 -7.38 8.66 10.64
C PHE A 38 -8.17 9.12 9.40
N TRP A 39 -7.54 9.22 8.22
CA TRP A 39 -8.24 9.48 6.96
C TRP A 39 -9.23 8.37 6.62
N ILE A 40 -8.84 7.10 6.81
CA ILE A 40 -9.71 5.95 6.56
C ILE A 40 -10.90 5.88 7.52
N LEU A 41 -10.72 6.29 8.78
CA LEU A 41 -11.84 6.48 9.70
C LEU A 41 -12.87 7.48 9.17
N GLY A 42 -12.43 8.52 8.46
CA GLY A 42 -13.30 9.48 7.79
C GLY A 42 -14.11 8.90 6.64
N VAL A 43 -13.63 7.84 5.98
CA VAL A 43 -14.36 7.15 4.90
C VAL A 43 -15.53 6.34 5.47
N TYR A 44 -15.30 5.59 6.54
CA TYR A 44 -16.35 4.86 7.28
C TYR A 44 -15.90 4.55 8.71
N PHE A 45 -16.67 4.97 9.72
CA PHE A 45 -16.32 4.79 11.13
C PHE A 45 -17.08 3.63 11.80
N GLU A 46 -18.11 3.10 11.15
CA GLU A 46 -19.05 2.14 11.72
C GLU A 46 -18.44 0.74 11.90
N PRO A 47 -18.91 -0.07 12.87
CA PRO A 47 -18.28 -1.36 13.22
C PRO A 47 -18.19 -2.36 12.06
N GLN A 48 -19.21 -2.42 11.20
CA GLN A 48 -19.28 -3.38 10.09
C GLN A 48 -18.15 -3.22 9.07
N TYR A 49 -17.54 -2.03 9.01
CA TYR A 49 -16.46 -1.73 8.08
C TYR A 49 -15.05 -1.93 8.68
N SER A 50 -14.94 -2.60 9.82
CA SER A 50 -13.65 -2.88 10.49
C SER A 50 -12.62 -3.53 9.56
N LEU A 51 -13.02 -4.55 8.81
CA LEU A 51 -12.15 -5.21 7.82
C LEU A 51 -11.73 -4.24 6.71
N GLY A 52 -12.68 -3.46 6.20
CA GLY A 52 -12.44 -2.45 5.17
C GLY A 52 -11.40 -1.43 5.63
N ARG A 53 -11.51 -0.93 6.88
CA ARG A 53 -10.57 0.05 7.42
C ARG A 53 -9.16 -0.51 7.49
N LYS A 54 -9.02 -1.75 7.95
CA LYS A 54 -7.70 -2.40 8.04
C LYS A 54 -7.05 -2.56 6.68
N ILE A 55 -7.80 -3.05 5.68
CA ILE A 55 -7.29 -3.23 4.31
C ILE A 55 -6.95 -1.87 3.70
N LEU A 56 -7.88 -0.91 3.76
CA LEU A 56 -7.72 0.37 3.09
C LEU A 56 -6.60 1.22 3.72
N THR A 57 -6.37 1.10 5.04
CA THR A 57 -5.23 1.76 5.69
C THR A 57 -3.90 1.19 5.20
N LYS A 58 -3.78 -0.14 5.04
CA LYS A 58 -2.58 -0.75 4.45
C LYS A 58 -2.35 -0.25 3.02
N VAL A 59 -3.42 -0.20 2.22
CA VAL A 59 -3.35 0.31 0.83
C VAL A 59 -2.89 1.76 0.80
N ILE A 60 -3.48 2.66 1.60
CA ILE A 60 -3.05 4.06 1.64
C ILE A 60 -1.59 4.18 2.07
N ALA A 61 -1.19 3.50 3.15
CA ALA A 61 0.19 3.54 3.63
C ALA A 61 1.18 3.10 2.54
N MET A 62 0.88 2.04 1.79
CA MET A 62 1.71 1.62 0.65
C MET A 62 1.75 2.66 -0.47
N THR A 63 0.61 3.27 -0.82
CA THR A 63 0.57 4.32 -1.84
C THR A 63 1.34 5.58 -1.41
N SER A 64 1.38 5.90 -0.12
CA SER A 64 2.19 7.01 0.40
C SER A 64 3.70 6.74 0.31
N ILE A 65 4.14 5.49 0.48
CA ILE A 65 5.55 5.11 0.23
C ILE A 65 5.87 5.20 -1.26
N MET A 66 4.93 4.82 -2.13
CA MET A 66 5.08 4.97 -3.58
C MET A 66 5.23 6.46 -3.94
N ASP A 67 4.30 7.31 -3.50
CA ASP A 67 4.34 8.78 -3.65
C ASP A 67 5.71 9.34 -3.25
N ASP A 68 6.20 9.02 -2.04
CA ASP A 68 7.53 9.45 -1.56
C ASP A 68 8.68 8.98 -2.47
N THR A 69 8.57 7.77 -3.01
CA THR A 69 9.58 7.20 -3.91
C THR A 69 9.63 7.98 -5.24
N TYR A 70 8.46 8.28 -5.83
CA TYR A 70 8.37 9.07 -7.06
C TYR A 70 8.81 10.51 -6.84
N ASP A 71 8.39 11.16 -5.75
CA ASP A 71 8.62 12.59 -5.54
C ASP A 71 10.04 12.92 -5.11
N SER A 72 10.59 12.17 -4.14
CA SER A 72 11.75 12.65 -3.37
C SER A 72 13.07 11.95 -3.68
N TYR A 73 13.05 10.70 -4.16
CA TYR A 73 14.25 9.85 -4.09
C TYR A 73 14.65 9.21 -5.42
N ALA A 74 13.72 8.61 -6.15
CA ALA A 74 14.06 7.82 -7.32
C ALA A 74 14.43 8.69 -8.54
N THR A 75 15.40 8.20 -9.31
CA THR A 75 15.72 8.77 -10.62
C THR A 75 14.71 8.31 -11.68
N TYR A 76 14.55 9.07 -12.76
CA TYR A 76 13.61 8.69 -13.83
C TYR A 76 13.90 7.29 -14.40
N ASP A 77 15.17 6.96 -14.59
CA ASP A 77 15.61 5.64 -15.10
C ASP A 77 15.28 4.48 -14.16
N GLU A 78 15.22 4.73 -12.85
CA GLU A 78 14.77 3.74 -11.86
C GLU A 78 13.24 3.65 -11.80
N LEU A 79 12.54 4.75 -12.09
CA LEU A 79 11.07 4.79 -12.08
C LEU A 79 10.45 4.06 -13.27
N VAL A 80 11.10 4.05 -14.43
CA VAL A 80 10.62 3.28 -15.60
C VAL A 80 10.40 1.80 -15.28
N PRO A 81 11.40 1.03 -14.82
CA PRO A 81 11.19 -0.38 -14.47
C PRO A 81 10.27 -0.56 -13.27
N TYR A 82 10.21 0.41 -12.35
CA TYR A 82 9.28 0.36 -11.21
C TYR A 82 7.81 0.48 -11.63
N THR A 83 7.48 1.47 -12.45
CA THR A 83 6.14 1.64 -13.03
C THR A 83 5.74 0.38 -13.82
N ASN A 84 6.61 -0.11 -14.70
CA ASN A 84 6.35 -1.32 -15.49
C ASN A 84 6.12 -2.56 -14.60
N ALA A 85 6.84 -2.69 -13.49
CA ALA A 85 6.64 -3.79 -12.55
C ALA A 85 5.27 -3.71 -11.86
N ILE A 86 4.81 -2.51 -11.50
CA ILE A 86 3.48 -2.31 -10.90
C ILE A 86 2.39 -2.64 -11.92
N GLU A 87 2.50 -2.19 -13.16
CA GLU A 87 1.53 -2.50 -14.21
C GLU A 87 1.42 -4.01 -14.50
N ARG A 88 2.55 -4.72 -14.47
CA ARG A 88 2.57 -6.18 -14.67
C ARG A 88 2.07 -6.98 -13.47
N TRP A 89 2.12 -6.41 -12.27
CA TRP A 89 1.65 -7.01 -11.02
C TRP A 89 2.16 -8.47 -10.79
N ASP A 90 3.45 -8.74 -11.06
CA ASP A 90 4.04 -10.08 -10.95
C ASP A 90 5.32 -10.02 -10.12
N ILE A 91 5.40 -10.85 -9.08
CA ILE A 91 6.59 -10.97 -8.20
C ILE A 91 7.87 -11.20 -9.00
N LYS A 92 7.82 -11.83 -10.18
CA LYS A 92 8.97 -12.03 -11.05
C LYS A 92 9.61 -10.73 -11.54
N CYS A 93 8.89 -9.61 -11.48
CA CYS A 93 9.42 -8.28 -11.82
C CYS A 93 10.37 -7.75 -10.74
N ILE A 94 10.35 -8.31 -9.52
CA ILE A 94 11.11 -7.79 -8.38
C ILE A 94 12.62 -7.75 -8.65
N ASP A 95 13.14 -8.68 -9.45
CA ASP A 95 14.58 -8.77 -9.72
C ASP A 95 15.11 -7.65 -10.61
N GLN A 96 14.22 -7.00 -11.34
CA GLN A 96 14.52 -5.87 -12.22
C GLN A 96 14.64 -4.54 -11.46
N LEU A 97 14.24 -4.51 -10.19
CA LEU A 97 14.14 -3.29 -9.39
C LEU A 97 15.40 -3.04 -8.54
N PRO A 98 15.74 -1.77 -8.28
CA PRO A 98 16.73 -1.41 -7.28
C PRO A 98 16.40 -1.99 -5.90
N LYS A 99 17.43 -2.33 -5.11
CA LYS A 99 17.29 -3.04 -3.82
C LYS A 99 16.29 -2.38 -2.86
N TYR A 100 16.24 -1.06 -2.80
CA TYR A 100 15.33 -0.33 -1.92
C TYR A 100 13.87 -0.42 -2.39
N MET A 101 13.62 -0.36 -3.71
CA MET A 101 12.28 -0.48 -4.31
C MET A 101 11.70 -1.89 -4.18
N LYS A 102 12.56 -2.93 -4.16
CA LYS A 102 12.12 -4.33 -3.97
C LYS A 102 11.28 -4.51 -2.69
N LEU A 103 11.65 -3.80 -1.63
CA LEU A 103 10.97 -3.88 -0.34
C LEU A 103 9.55 -3.34 -0.43
N ASN A 104 9.38 -2.15 -1.01
CA ASN A 104 8.07 -1.54 -1.24
C ASN A 104 7.22 -2.39 -2.20
N TYR A 105 7.79 -2.80 -3.34
CA TYR A 105 7.10 -3.61 -4.34
C TYR A 105 6.57 -4.93 -3.76
N LYS A 106 7.41 -5.65 -3.00
CA LYS A 106 7.00 -6.89 -2.35
C LYS A 106 5.86 -6.66 -1.36
N ALA A 107 5.99 -5.65 -0.49
CA ALA A 107 4.96 -5.35 0.50
C ALA A 107 3.63 -4.95 -0.16
N LEU A 108 3.67 -4.25 -1.28
CA LEU A 108 2.47 -3.91 -2.07
C LEU A 108 1.78 -5.20 -2.56
N LEU A 109 2.53 -6.13 -3.15
CA LEU A 109 1.97 -7.41 -3.60
C LEU A 109 1.39 -8.21 -2.42
N ASP A 110 2.11 -8.28 -1.30
CA ASP A 110 1.68 -9.00 -0.10
C ASP A 110 0.36 -8.44 0.48
N VAL A 111 0.17 -7.11 0.47
CA VAL A 111 -1.09 -6.47 0.92
C VAL A 111 -2.27 -6.87 0.03
N TYR A 112 -2.08 -6.91 -1.29
CA TYR A 112 -3.14 -7.25 -2.22
C TYR A 112 -3.44 -8.75 -2.24
N GLU A 113 -2.43 -9.60 -2.06
CA GLU A 113 -2.60 -11.03 -1.86
C GLU A 113 -3.40 -11.32 -0.56
N GLU A 114 -3.07 -10.64 0.54
CA GLU A 114 -3.85 -10.72 1.79
C GLU A 114 -5.30 -10.27 1.56
N MET A 115 -5.51 -9.18 0.81
CA MET A 115 -6.84 -8.71 0.44
C MET A 115 -7.62 -9.74 -0.38
N GLU A 116 -6.99 -10.38 -1.38
CA GLU A 116 -7.61 -11.45 -2.18
C GLU A 116 -8.04 -12.63 -1.31
N GLN A 117 -7.16 -13.11 -0.44
CA GLN A 117 -7.46 -14.21 0.49
C GLN A 117 -8.61 -13.87 1.44
N LEU A 118 -8.68 -12.63 1.92
CA LEU A 118 -9.78 -12.18 2.79
C LEU A 118 -11.10 -12.09 2.02
N MET A 119 -11.09 -11.61 0.77
CA MET A 119 -12.28 -11.46 -0.06
C MET A 119 -12.76 -12.80 -0.66
N ALA A 120 -11.86 -13.76 -0.87
CA ALA A 120 -12.17 -15.09 -1.39
C ALA A 120 -13.14 -15.86 -0.46
N LYS A 121 -13.07 -15.62 0.86
CA LYS A 121 -13.97 -16.25 1.86
C LYS A 121 -15.45 -16.02 1.58
N ASP A 122 -15.77 -14.90 0.93
CA ASP A 122 -17.15 -14.52 0.58
C ASP A 122 -17.39 -14.49 -0.94
N GLY A 123 -16.47 -15.03 -1.75
CA GLY A 123 -16.57 -15.00 -3.22
C GLY A 123 -16.42 -13.59 -3.83
N ARG A 124 -15.80 -12.65 -3.10
CA ARG A 124 -15.68 -11.23 -3.47
C ARG A 124 -14.32 -10.84 -4.08
N GLN A 125 -13.50 -11.83 -4.44
CA GLN A 125 -12.13 -11.63 -4.97
C GLN A 125 -12.06 -10.74 -6.22
N TYR A 126 -13.10 -10.74 -7.07
CA TYR A 126 -13.19 -9.89 -8.25
C TYR A 126 -13.05 -8.39 -7.94
N ARG A 127 -13.35 -7.96 -6.70
CA ARG A 127 -13.23 -6.56 -6.26
C ARG A 127 -11.78 -6.11 -6.17
N VAL A 128 -10.85 -7.03 -5.92
CA VAL A 128 -9.43 -6.70 -5.75
C VAL A 128 -8.81 -6.30 -7.08
N GLU A 129 -9.25 -6.90 -8.18
CA GLU A 129 -8.79 -6.54 -9.53
C GLU A 129 -9.06 -5.05 -9.85
N TYR A 130 -10.24 -4.54 -9.49
CA TYR A 130 -10.54 -3.11 -9.63
C TYR A 130 -9.63 -2.23 -8.77
N ALA A 131 -9.30 -2.68 -7.56
CA ALA A 131 -8.38 -1.95 -6.68
C ALA A 131 -6.93 -1.97 -7.20
N LYS A 132 -6.48 -3.08 -7.80
CA LYS A 132 -5.17 -3.20 -8.47
C LYS A 132 -5.07 -2.21 -9.64
N ASN A 133 -6.09 -2.21 -10.50
CA ASN A 133 -6.18 -1.28 -11.63
C ASN A 133 -6.14 0.20 -11.22
N ALA A 134 -6.75 0.54 -10.08
CA ALA A 134 -6.70 1.90 -9.53
C ALA A 134 -5.27 2.29 -9.11
N VAL A 135 -4.51 1.36 -8.51
CA VAL A 135 -3.10 1.60 -8.16
C VAL A 135 -2.22 1.71 -9.40
N CYS A 136 -2.43 0.87 -10.42
CA CYS A 136 -1.70 1.02 -11.70
C CYS A 136 -1.95 2.41 -12.30
N THR A 137 -3.22 2.85 -12.30
CA THR A 137 -3.60 4.17 -12.78
C THR A 137 -2.92 5.29 -11.98
N LEU A 138 -2.94 5.19 -10.65
CA LEU A 138 -2.27 6.15 -9.75
C LEU A 138 -0.76 6.22 -10.00
N THR A 139 -0.12 5.06 -10.19
CA THR A 139 1.31 4.94 -10.47
C THR A 139 1.68 5.63 -11.78
N ASN A 140 0.84 5.48 -12.80
CA ASN A 140 1.03 6.17 -14.08
C ASN A 140 0.88 7.68 -13.94
N PHE A 141 -0.03 8.16 -13.08
CA PHE A 141 -0.10 9.59 -12.76
C PHE A 141 1.18 10.09 -12.08
N TYR A 142 1.73 9.35 -11.09
CA TYR A 142 3.00 9.72 -10.45
C TYR A 142 4.15 9.78 -11.46
N PHE A 143 4.24 8.79 -12.36
CA PHE A 143 5.29 8.73 -13.37
C PHE A 143 5.23 9.93 -14.33
N VAL A 144 4.03 10.33 -14.76
CA VAL A 144 3.84 11.50 -15.64
C VAL A 144 4.18 12.80 -14.92
N GLN A 145 3.84 12.96 -13.63
CA GLN A 145 4.14 14.17 -12.87
C GLN A 145 5.64 14.39 -12.64
N LYS A 146 6.43 13.32 -12.56
CA LYS A 146 7.88 13.39 -12.36
C LYS A 146 8.67 13.79 -13.61
N ARG A 147 8.06 13.67 -14.80
CA ARG A 147 8.67 13.98 -16.10
C ARG A 147 8.76 15.47 -16.36
#